data_AF-A0A6C0K1G7-F1
#
_entry.id   AF-A0A6C0K1G7-F1
#
_cell.length_a   1.000
_cell.length_b   1.000
_cell.length_c   1.000
_cell.angle_alpha   90.00
_cell.angle_beta   90.00
_cell.angle_gamma   90.00
#
_symmetry.space_group_name_H-M   'P 1'
#
loop_
_entity.id
_entity.type
_entity.pdbx_description
1 polymer ?
#
loop_
_entity_poly.entity_id
_entity_poly.type
_entity_poly.pdbx_seq_one_letter_code
_entity_poly.pdbx_strand_id
1 'polypeptide(L)'
;MNIKGKKHIQFDLSRNQIYIIDNNNHIYPPFSSENIQFITILSSLLFLTNTILAYLNSYYLYALFFAFLILTSLVLRFNRSIYTFIIDKIAIIMVASYGSYILYQNMHNITRTYFAAIIFTFIATIVLYYYGYKNDCFCFDPDKYISENYMALVHIIGCIGHNMIILI
;
A
#
# COMPACT_ATOMS: atom_id res chain seq x y z
N MET A 1 12.01 -39.14 10.91
CA MET A 1 11.01 -38.96 9.83
C MET A 1 9.84 -38.19 10.44
N ASN A 2 9.77 -36.88 10.20
CA ASN A 2 8.82 -36.00 10.89
C ASN A 2 7.48 -36.02 10.14
N ILE A 3 6.44 -36.59 10.75
CA ILE A 3 5.12 -36.75 10.13
C ILE A 3 4.47 -35.37 10.08
N LYS A 4 4.29 -34.81 8.87
CA LYS A 4 3.52 -33.57 8.65
C LYS A 4 2.13 -33.73 9.27
N GLY A 5 1.86 -32.98 10.34
CA GLY A 5 0.58 -32.95 11.02
C GLY A 5 -0.55 -32.57 10.07
N LYS A 6 -1.62 -33.39 10.08
CA LYS A 6 -2.85 -33.20 9.31
C LYS A 6 -3.64 -32.06 9.96
N LYS A 7 -3.83 -30.92 9.27
CA LYS A 7 -4.66 -29.81 9.75
C LYS A 7 -6.13 -30.12 9.49
N HIS A 8 -6.99 -29.85 10.46
CA HIS A 8 -8.44 -30.04 10.33
C HIS A 8 -9.13 -28.67 10.25
N ILE A 9 -10.06 -28.54 9.29
CA ILE A 9 -10.90 -27.35 9.12
C ILE A 9 -12.20 -27.62 9.86
N GLN A 10 -12.52 -26.81 10.85
CA GLN A 10 -13.80 -26.88 11.56
C GLN A 10 -14.65 -25.67 11.18
N PHE A 11 -15.86 -25.94 10.68
CA PHE A 11 -16.86 -24.92 10.38
C PHE A 11 -17.78 -24.76 11.59
N ASP A 12 -17.78 -23.57 12.20
CA ASP A 12 -18.79 -23.21 13.20
C ASP A 12 -19.96 -22.52 12.50
N LEU A 13 -21.01 -23.29 12.25
CA LEU A 13 -22.24 -22.81 11.60
C LEU A 13 -23.02 -21.81 12.46
N SER A 14 -22.80 -21.77 13.78
CA SER A 14 -23.50 -20.85 14.67
C SER A 14 -22.96 -19.42 14.59
N ARG A 15 -21.70 -19.27 14.17
CA ARG A 15 -20.99 -17.98 14.06
C ARG A 15 -20.59 -17.63 12.63
N ASN A 16 -20.90 -18.50 11.66
CA ASN A 16 -20.50 -18.39 10.26
C ASN A 16 -18.97 -18.13 10.11
N GLN A 17 -18.16 -18.83 10.89
CA GLN A 17 -16.72 -18.63 10.99
C GLN A 17 -15.96 -19.93 10.74
N ILE A 18 -14.82 -19.82 10.07
CA ILE A 18 -13.92 -20.93 9.76
C ILE A 18 -12.76 -20.88 10.76
N TYR A 19 -12.58 -21.98 11.51
CA TYR A 19 -11.45 -22.15 12.41
C TYR A 19 -10.50 -23.19 11.81
N ILE A 20 -9.20 -22.85 11.77
CA ILE A 20 -8.16 -23.83 11.51
C ILE A 20 -7.74 -24.36 12.87
N ILE A 21 -7.82 -25.68 13.06
CA ILE A 21 -7.40 -26.33 14.30
C ILE A 21 -6.20 -27.20 13.96
N ASP A 22 -5.10 -26.96 14.66
CA ASP A 22 -3.93 -27.84 14.62
C ASP A 22 -4.12 -29.00 15.61
N ASN A 23 -3.39 -30.10 15.40
CA ASN A 23 -3.44 -31.31 16.24
C ASN A 23 -3.08 -31.06 17.72
N ASN A 24 -2.49 -29.90 18.02
CA ASN A 24 -2.20 -29.44 19.38
C ASN A 24 -3.38 -28.66 20.01
N ASN A 25 -4.57 -28.69 19.40
CA ASN A 25 -5.75 -27.90 19.80
C ASN A 25 -5.49 -26.38 19.89
N HIS A 26 -4.48 -25.88 19.18
CA HIS A 26 -4.32 -24.45 18.98
C HIS A 26 -5.43 -23.98 18.03
N ILE A 27 -6.38 -23.27 18.61
CA ILE A 27 -7.44 -22.57 17.89
C ILE A 27 -6.80 -21.30 17.34
N TYR A 28 -6.53 -21.28 16.03
CA TYR A 28 -6.23 -20.02 15.39
C TYR A 28 -7.53 -19.20 15.40
N PRO A 29 -7.49 -17.94 15.84
CA PRO A 29 -8.68 -17.11 15.81
C PRO A 29 -9.23 -17.12 14.38
N PRO A 30 -10.56 -17.13 14.24
CA PRO A 30 -11.17 -17.02 12.93
C PRO A 30 -10.63 -15.73 12.29
N PHE A 31 -10.50 -15.71 10.97
CA PHE A 31 -10.20 -14.48 10.23
C PHE A 31 -11.16 -13.40 10.76
N SER A 32 -10.65 -12.54 11.65
CA SER A 32 -11.51 -11.75 12.52
C SER A 32 -12.30 -10.82 11.63
N SER A 33 -13.62 -10.79 11.80
CA SER A 33 -14.56 -9.90 11.13
C SER A 33 -13.88 -8.58 10.77
N GLU A 34 -13.70 -8.38 9.47
CA GLU A 34 -12.87 -7.34 8.89
C GLU A 34 -13.33 -5.97 9.36
N ASN A 35 -12.70 -5.41 10.40
CA ASN A 35 -12.76 -3.97 10.59
C ASN A 35 -12.21 -3.36 9.29
N ILE A 36 -13.10 -2.74 8.52
CA ILE A 36 -12.73 -2.05 7.28
C ILE A 36 -11.60 -1.08 7.65
N GLN A 37 -10.51 -1.12 6.88
CA GLN A 37 -9.31 -0.32 7.15
C GLN A 37 -9.55 1.14 6.76
N PHE A 38 -10.41 1.81 7.52
CA PHE A 38 -10.99 3.10 7.17
C PHE A 38 -9.91 4.17 6.95
N ILE A 39 -8.89 4.20 7.82
CA ILE A 39 -7.77 5.14 7.74
C ILE A 39 -7.00 4.95 6.43
N THR A 40 -6.80 3.70 6.00
CA THR A 40 -6.08 3.42 4.77
C THR A 40 -6.91 3.73 3.51
N ILE A 41 -8.22 3.52 3.56
CA ILE A 41 -9.14 3.93 2.50
C ILE A 41 -9.11 5.45 2.36
N LEU A 42 -9.27 6.19 3.47
CA LEU A 42 -9.25 7.64 3.45
C LEU A 42 -7.92 8.21 2.94
N SER A 43 -6.80 7.67 3.41
CA SER A 43 -5.47 8.10 2.94
C SER A 43 -5.20 7.72 1.48
N SER A 44 -5.77 6.63 0.95
CA SER A 44 -5.66 6.32 -0.48
C SER A 44 -6.32 7.36 -1.39
N LEU A 45 -7.35 8.06 -0.89
CA LEU A 45 -7.99 9.15 -1.61
C LEU A 45 -7.09 10.40 -1.72
N LEU A 46 -6.00 10.50 -0.94
CA LEU A 46 -5.02 11.58 -1.11
C LEU A 46 -4.39 11.56 -2.52
N PHE A 47 -4.25 10.38 -3.13
CA PHE A 47 -3.77 10.27 -4.50
C PHE A 47 -4.70 10.94 -5.53
N LEU A 48 -5.95 11.25 -5.17
CA LEU A 48 -6.84 12.07 -6.01
C LEU A 48 -6.24 13.47 -6.22
N THR A 49 -5.55 14.02 -5.22
CA THR A 49 -4.85 15.30 -5.36
C THR A 49 -3.73 15.20 -6.40
N ASN A 50 -2.96 14.11 -6.41
CA ASN A 50 -1.95 13.85 -7.44
C ASN A 50 -2.59 13.71 -8.83
N THR A 51 -3.73 13.00 -8.95
CA THR A 51 -4.48 12.89 -10.21
C THR A 51 -4.89 14.25 -10.75
N ILE A 52 -5.50 15.08 -9.92
CA ILE A 52 -5.96 16.42 -10.32
C ILE A 52 -4.76 17.30 -10.69
N LEU A 53 -3.72 17.32 -9.85
CA LEU A 53 -2.55 18.16 -10.08
C LEU A 53 -1.79 17.74 -11.34
N ALA A 54 -1.64 16.44 -11.59
CA ALA A 54 -1.02 15.92 -12.81
C ALA A 54 -1.83 16.30 -14.05
N TYR A 55 -3.17 16.21 -13.98
CA TYR A 55 -4.05 16.63 -15.08
C TYR A 55 -3.91 18.13 -15.38
N LEU A 56 -3.90 18.98 -14.35
CA LEU A 56 -3.74 20.43 -14.51
C LEU A 56 -2.38 20.81 -15.11
N ASN A 57 -1.32 20.06 -14.82
CA ASN A 57 0.02 20.24 -15.40
C ASN A 57 0.21 19.46 -16.72
N SER A 58 -0.87 19.01 -17.37
CA SER A 58 -0.85 18.28 -18.65
C SER A 58 -0.13 16.91 -18.64
N TYR A 59 0.17 16.35 -17.46
CA TYR A 59 0.68 14.98 -17.31
C TYR A 59 -0.46 13.94 -17.31
N TYR A 60 -1.21 13.86 -18.42
CA TYR A 60 -2.42 13.03 -18.51
C TYR A 60 -2.19 11.55 -18.23
N LEU A 61 -1.08 10.99 -18.72
CA LEU A 61 -0.73 9.59 -18.45
C LEU A 61 -0.43 9.36 -16.96
N TYR A 62 0.16 10.35 -16.30
CA TYR A 62 0.43 10.25 -14.87
C TYR A 62 -0.87 10.29 -14.05
N ALA A 63 -1.78 11.20 -14.43
CA ALA A 63 -3.10 11.31 -13.82
C ALA A 63 -3.86 9.98 -13.96
N LEU A 64 -3.79 9.33 -15.12
CA LEU A 64 -4.39 8.01 -15.33
C LEU A 64 -3.79 6.94 -14.41
N PHE A 65 -2.46 6.92 -14.22
CA PHE A 65 -1.81 5.96 -13.32
C PHE A 65 -2.22 6.18 -11.86
N PHE A 66 -2.35 7.43 -11.39
CA PHE A 66 -2.86 7.71 -10.06
C PHE A 66 -4.34 7.33 -9.90
N ALA A 67 -5.19 7.62 -10.89
CA ALA A 67 -6.59 7.19 -10.87
C ALA A 67 -6.71 5.66 -10.81
N PHE A 68 -5.88 4.95 -11.57
CA PHE A 68 -5.81 3.49 -11.53
C PHE A 68 -5.30 2.97 -10.17
N LEU A 69 -4.31 3.63 -9.56
CA LEU A 69 -3.84 3.31 -8.22
C LEU A 69 -4.94 3.47 -7.16
N ILE A 70 -5.73 4.55 -7.20
CA ILE A 70 -6.87 4.75 -6.29
C ILE A 70 -7.86 3.61 -6.44
N LEU A 71 -8.26 3.29 -7.69
CA LEU A 71 -9.24 2.24 -7.95
C LEU A 71 -8.75 0.88 -7.44
N THR A 72 -7.52 0.51 -7.76
CA THR A 72 -6.94 -0.78 -7.37
C THR A 72 -6.74 -0.89 -5.86
N SER A 73 -6.34 0.19 -5.20
CA SER A 73 -6.21 0.25 -3.73
C SER A 73 -7.56 0.09 -3.03
N LEU A 74 -8.62 0.73 -3.53
CA LEU A 74 -9.99 0.55 -3.02
C LEU A 74 -10.46 -0.90 -3.21
N VAL A 75 -10.28 -1.47 -4.42
CA VAL A 75 -10.67 -2.86 -4.72
C VAL A 75 -9.92 -3.84 -3.82
N LEU A 76 -8.62 -3.65 -3.59
CA LEU A 76 -7.84 -4.49 -2.69
C LEU A 76 -8.38 -4.49 -1.25
N ARG A 77 -8.95 -3.37 -0.79
CA ARG A 77 -9.52 -3.27 0.57
C ARG A 77 -10.88 -3.94 0.70
N PHE A 78 -11.69 -3.95 -0.35
CA PHE A 78 -12.99 -4.64 -0.36
C PHE A 78 -12.90 -6.12 -0.74
N ASN A 79 -11.88 -6.51 -1.52
CA ASN A 79 -11.67 -7.88 -1.96
C ASN A 79 -10.19 -8.23 -1.87
N ARG A 80 -9.80 -8.75 -0.69
CA ARG A 80 -8.43 -9.20 -0.44
C ARG A 80 -8.21 -10.56 -1.10
N SER A 81 -7.63 -10.52 -2.30
CA SER A 81 -7.16 -11.70 -3.02
C SER A 81 -5.71 -11.51 -3.43
N ILE A 82 -5.01 -12.60 -3.73
CA ILE A 82 -3.65 -12.52 -4.26
C ILE A 82 -3.60 -11.74 -5.58
N TYR A 83 -4.64 -11.84 -6.41
CA TYR A 83 -4.72 -11.15 -7.68
C TYR A 83 -4.89 -9.63 -7.51
N THR A 84 -5.81 -9.19 -6.65
CA THR A 84 -6.01 -7.77 -6.36
C THR A 84 -4.76 -7.14 -5.73
N PHE A 85 -4.03 -7.90 -4.92
CA PHE A 85 -2.74 -7.46 -4.37
C PHE A 85 -1.65 -7.28 -5.44
N ILE A 86 -1.55 -8.20 -6.40
CA ILE A 86 -0.59 -8.10 -7.51
C ILE A 86 -0.94 -6.89 -8.39
N ILE A 87 -2.22 -6.69 -8.69
CA ILE A 87 -2.69 -5.58 -9.53
C ILE A 87 -2.37 -4.22 -8.87
N ASP A 88 -2.65 -4.07 -7.58
CA ASP A 88 -2.33 -2.86 -6.81
C ASP A 88 -0.81 -2.57 -6.83
N LYS A 89 0.03 -3.60 -6.66
CA LYS A 89 1.49 -3.44 -6.78
C LYS A 89 1.95 -3.02 -8.17
N ILE A 90 1.31 -3.53 -9.23
CA ILE A 90 1.61 -3.09 -10.60
C ILE A 90 1.29 -1.60 -10.75
N ALA A 91 0.15 -1.15 -10.23
CA ALA A 91 -0.22 0.27 -10.27
C ALA A 91 0.81 1.16 -9.54
N ILE A 92 1.30 0.73 -8.38
CA ILE A 92 2.37 1.43 -7.64
C ILE A 92 3.65 1.52 -8.49
N ILE A 93 4.07 0.41 -9.12
CA ILE A 93 5.27 0.38 -9.97
C ILE A 93 5.12 1.34 -11.16
N MET A 94 3.95 1.37 -11.81
CA MET A 94 3.68 2.27 -12.93
C MET A 94 3.81 3.75 -12.54
N VAL A 95 3.22 4.12 -11.41
CA VAL A 95 3.30 5.49 -10.85
C VAL A 95 4.75 5.86 -10.50
N ALA A 96 5.49 4.94 -9.87
CA ALA A 96 6.88 5.16 -9.50
C ALA A 96 7.80 5.26 -10.72
N SER A 97 7.64 4.39 -11.72
CA SER A 97 8.43 4.41 -12.95
C SER A 97 8.19 5.67 -13.77
N TYR A 98 6.93 6.09 -13.88
CA TYR A 98 6.59 7.29 -14.65
C TYR A 98 7.04 8.57 -13.93
N GLY A 99 6.88 8.64 -12.60
CA GLY A 99 7.43 9.73 -11.80
C GLY A 99 8.95 9.86 -11.93
N SER A 100 9.66 8.72 -11.92
CA SER A 100 11.11 8.69 -12.15
C SER A 100 11.48 9.20 -13.55
N TYR A 101 10.69 8.87 -14.57
CA TYR A 101 10.87 9.39 -15.92
C TYR A 101 10.69 10.93 -15.99
N ILE A 102 9.64 11.49 -15.40
CA ILE A 102 9.42 12.95 -15.35
C ILE A 102 10.58 13.64 -14.62
N LEU A 103 10.98 13.09 -13.47
CA LEU A 103 12.09 13.62 -12.68
C LEU A 103 13.40 13.64 -13.48
N TYR A 104 13.68 12.56 -14.23
CA TYR A 104 14.86 12.47 -15.08
C TYR A 104 14.85 13.52 -16.21
N GLN A 105 13.72 13.69 -16.89
CA GLN A 105 13.58 14.68 -17.98
C GLN A 105 13.81 16.11 -17.50
N ASN A 106 13.37 16.43 -16.28
CA ASN A 106 13.44 17.78 -15.73
C ASN A 106 14.59 17.99 -14.73
N MET A 107 15.54 17.05 -14.65
CA MET A 107 16.64 17.11 -13.68
C MET A 107 17.52 18.37 -13.82
N HIS A 108 17.56 18.98 -15.02
CA HIS A 108 18.30 20.22 -15.26
C HIS A 108 17.62 21.48 -14.72
N ASN A 109 16.30 21.44 -14.46
CA ASN A 109 15.50 22.58 -14.03
C ASN A 109 15.33 22.66 -12.50
N ILE A 110 15.81 21.66 -11.76
CA ILE A 110 15.62 21.56 -10.31
C ILE A 110 16.89 21.89 -9.53
N THR A 111 16.72 22.51 -8.37
CA THR A 111 17.83 22.71 -7.44
C THR A 111 18.22 21.39 -6.77
N ARG A 112 19.49 21.28 -6.35
CA ARG A 112 19.98 20.10 -5.63
C ARG A 112 19.18 19.82 -4.35
N THR A 113 18.75 20.88 -3.65
CA THR A 113 17.94 20.76 -2.42
C THR A 113 16.56 20.20 -2.73
N TYR A 114 15.91 20.66 -3.81
CA TYR A 114 14.60 20.15 -4.23
C TYR A 114 14.69 18.67 -4.63
N PHE A 115 15.71 18.30 -5.42
CA PHE A 115 15.99 16.91 -5.77
C PHE A 115 16.20 16.03 -4.53
N ALA A 116 17.03 16.48 -3.58
CA ALA A 116 17.29 15.74 -2.34
C ALA A 116 16.02 15.52 -1.52
N ALA A 117 15.13 16.52 -1.46
CA ALA A 117 13.85 16.41 -0.77
C ALA A 117 12.92 15.37 -1.44
N ILE A 118 12.85 15.33 -2.78
CA ILE A 118 12.12 14.29 -3.51
C ILE A 118 12.68 12.90 -3.15
N ILE A 119 14.00 12.71 -3.29
CA ILE A 119 14.64 11.42 -2.99
C ILE A 119 14.40 10.99 -1.54
N PHE A 120 14.44 11.92 -0.59
CA PHE A 120 14.14 11.65 0.82
C PHE A 120 12.73 11.08 1.02
N THR A 121 11.71 11.61 0.33
CA THR A 121 10.34 11.08 0.44
C THR A 121 10.25 9.62 -0.03
N PHE A 122 10.91 9.25 -1.14
CA PHE A 122 10.92 7.86 -1.64
C PHE A 122 11.75 6.92 -0.76
N ILE A 123 12.87 7.38 -0.21
CA ILE A 123 13.63 6.58 0.76
C ILE A 123 12.79 6.34 2.01
N ALA A 124 12.08 7.36 2.51
CA ALA A 124 11.23 7.23 3.68
C ALA A 124 10.09 6.22 3.45
N THR A 125 9.42 6.24 2.29
CA THR A 125 8.38 5.24 1.98
C THR A 125 8.96 3.82 1.85
N ILE A 126 10.13 3.67 1.22
CA ILE A 126 10.82 2.37 1.13
C ILE A 126 11.21 1.85 2.52
N VAL A 127 11.74 2.70 3.40
CA VAL A 127 12.10 2.31 4.77
C VAL A 127 10.86 1.86 5.51
N LEU A 128 9.82 2.69 5.59
CA LEU A 128 8.60 2.35 6.34
C LEU A 128 7.97 1.04 5.86
N TYR A 129 7.97 0.79 4.55
CA TYR A 129 7.37 -0.41 3.98
C TYR A 129 8.30 -1.63 4.03
N TYR A 130 9.49 -1.56 3.42
CA TYR A 130 10.36 -2.72 3.26
C TYR A 130 11.05 -3.13 4.56
N TYR A 131 11.57 -2.16 5.33
CA TYR A 131 12.13 -2.47 6.64
C TYR A 131 11.04 -2.96 7.60
N GLY A 132 9.84 -2.34 7.54
CA GLY A 132 8.66 -2.78 8.27
C GLY A 132 8.33 -4.25 8.01
N TYR A 133 8.32 -4.65 6.74
CA TYR A 133 8.07 -6.05 6.33
C TYR A 133 9.11 -7.04 6.87
N LYS A 134 10.38 -6.65 6.95
CA LYS A 134 11.45 -7.54 7.39
C LYS A 134 11.51 -7.77 8.89
N ASN A 135 10.98 -6.82 9.67
CA ASN A 135 11.06 -6.83 11.14
C ASN A 135 9.67 -6.88 11.80
N ASP A 136 8.62 -7.19 11.04
CA ASP A 136 7.23 -7.23 11.51
C ASP A 136 6.81 -5.98 12.32
N CYS A 137 7.13 -4.81 11.78
CA CYS A 137 6.82 -3.50 12.39
C CYS A 137 6.26 -2.50 11.35
N PHE A 138 5.90 -1.31 11.80
CA PHE A 138 5.32 -0.24 10.96
C PHE A 138 4.07 -0.72 10.22
N CYS A 139 4.06 -0.70 8.89
CA CYS A 139 2.96 -1.18 8.05
C CYS A 139 2.63 -2.66 8.26
N PHE A 140 3.54 -3.43 8.86
CA PHE A 140 3.42 -4.86 9.11
C PHE A 140 3.37 -5.19 10.60
N ASP A 141 3.13 -4.19 11.45
CA ASP A 141 2.95 -4.39 12.88
C ASP A 141 1.76 -5.34 13.16
N PRO A 142 1.88 -6.27 14.14
CA PRO A 142 0.79 -7.14 14.55
C PRO A 142 -0.46 -6.37 15.03
N ASP A 143 -0.26 -5.17 15.61
CA ASP A 143 -1.34 -4.26 15.93
C ASP A 143 -1.86 -3.58 14.66
N LYS A 144 -3.10 -3.89 14.31
CA LYS A 144 -3.77 -3.38 13.12
C LYS A 144 -3.90 -1.86 13.10
N TYR A 145 -4.09 -1.21 14.25
CA TYR A 145 -4.17 0.25 14.32
C TYR A 145 -2.83 0.90 14.00
N ILE A 146 -1.74 0.32 14.51
CA ILE A 146 -0.38 0.76 14.21
C ILE A 146 -0.09 0.56 12.71
N SER A 147 -0.36 -0.64 12.19
CA SER A 147 -0.19 -0.97 10.77
C SER A 147 -0.94 -0.01 9.84
N GLU A 148 -2.20 0.31 10.14
CA GLU A 148 -3.00 1.22 9.32
C GLU A 148 -2.50 2.66 9.35
N ASN A 149 -2.07 3.15 10.51
CA ASN A 149 -1.51 4.50 10.64
C ASN A 149 -0.21 4.64 9.86
N TYR A 150 0.69 3.64 9.94
CA TYR A 150 1.93 3.67 9.15
C TYR A 150 1.68 3.50 7.66
N MET A 151 0.69 2.70 7.25
CA MET A 151 0.30 2.64 5.84
C MET A 151 -0.24 3.98 5.33
N ALA A 152 -1.07 4.67 6.12
CA ALA A 152 -1.52 6.01 5.78
C ALA A 152 -0.37 7.02 5.73
N LEU A 153 0.62 6.90 6.62
CA LEU A 153 1.84 7.71 6.57
C LEU A 153 2.63 7.49 5.27
N VAL A 154 2.74 6.24 4.80
CA VAL A 154 3.33 5.92 3.50
C VAL A 154 2.57 6.59 2.37
N HIS A 155 1.23 6.58 2.38
CA HIS A 155 0.42 7.30 1.39
C HIS A 155 0.67 8.81 1.42
N ILE A 156 0.72 9.42 2.61
CA ILE A 156 0.98 10.87 2.78
C ILE A 156 2.36 11.25 2.22
N ILE A 157 3.42 10.53 2.62
CA ILE A 157 4.78 10.83 2.17
C ILE A 157 4.92 10.60 0.66
N GLY A 158 4.34 9.51 0.14
CA GLY A 158 4.32 9.23 -1.30
C GLY A 158 3.57 10.30 -2.09
N CYS A 159 2.42 10.74 -1.60
CA CYS A 159 1.63 11.83 -2.17
C CYS A 159 2.45 13.13 -2.25
N ILE A 160 3.17 13.48 -1.17
CA ILE A 160 4.04 14.67 -1.13
C ILE A 160 5.16 14.54 -2.18
N GLY A 161 5.88 13.41 -2.19
CA GLY A 161 6.99 13.19 -3.14
C GLY A 161 6.55 13.30 -4.59
N HIS A 162 5.38 12.75 -4.92
CA HIS A 162 4.83 12.83 -6.27
C HIS A 162 4.28 14.21 -6.62
N ASN A 163 3.66 14.93 -5.68
CA ASN A 163 3.28 16.33 -5.92
C ASN A 163 4.51 17.20 -6.20
N MET A 164 5.63 16.96 -5.49
CA MET A 164 6.88 17.65 -5.79
C MET A 164 7.38 17.37 -7.20
N ILE A 165 7.28 16.13 -7.70
CA ILE A 165 7.64 15.78 -9.09
C ILE A 165 6.73 16.48 -10.11
N ILE A 166 5.41 16.52 -9.84
CA ILE A 166 4.44 17.14 -10.75
C ILE A 166 4.65 18.66 -10.85
N LEU A 167 5.17 19.30 -9.80
CA LEU A 167 5.42 20.74 -9.73
C LEU A 167 6.81 21.18 -10.22
N ILE A 168 7.59 20.27 -10.79
CA ILE A 168 8.86 20.60 -11.46
C ILE A 168 8.56 21.35 -12.76
#